data_AF-A0A820Z9R9-F1
#
_entry.id   AF-A0A820Z9R9-F1
#
_cell.length_a   1.000
_cell.length_b   1.000
_cell.length_c   1.000
_cell.angle_alpha   90.00
_cell.angle_beta   90.00
_cell.angle_gamma   90.00
#
_symmetry.space_group_name_H-M   'P 1'
#
loop_
_entity.id
_entity.type
_entity.pdbx_description
1 polymer ?
#
loop_
_entity_poly.entity_id
_entity_poly.type
_entity_poly.pdbx_seq_one_letter_code
_entity_poly.pdbx_strand_id
1 'polypeptide(L)'
;VPDHSSISHLQRTVADEIIKKPTYFRGSQDDVHDWLDKLEQRFTMAQWSDENKLHYISIHLQDDAYRWWMQTSSTIKAWSSFKDSVTRAFGSTRAQELAFEQLKWYKQTVNQSVTQYYDKIIELCKKVDPAMPDSLKLKYLIAGVKESLKLHIALYDPQTIETFLSYARKLEDTLSFTKTDYIMNQYNESI
;
A
#
# COMPACT_ATOMS: atom_id res chain seq x y z
N VAL A 1 -17.93 24.60 -8.89
CA VAL A 1 -18.04 23.32 -9.62
C VAL A 1 -17.14 23.44 -10.84
N PRO A 2 -16.18 22.52 -11.07
CA PRO A 2 -15.36 22.59 -12.26
C PRO A 2 -16.22 22.39 -13.51
N ASP A 3 -16.01 23.23 -14.52
CA ASP A 3 -16.69 23.18 -15.82
C ASP A 3 -16.38 21.85 -16.55
N HIS A 4 -17.39 21.24 -17.19
CA HIS A 4 -17.28 20.00 -17.95
C HIS A 4 -16.24 20.11 -19.08
N SER A 5 -16.09 21.29 -19.67
CA SER A 5 -15.07 21.58 -20.69
C SER A 5 -13.65 21.40 -20.13
N SER A 6 -13.38 21.96 -18.95
CA SER A 6 -12.09 21.87 -18.26
C SER A 6 -11.73 20.44 -17.85
N ILE A 7 -12.72 19.65 -17.39
CA ILE A 7 -12.53 18.24 -17.03
C ILE A 7 -12.13 17.42 -18.26
N SER A 8 -12.81 17.63 -19.40
CA SER A 8 -12.51 16.91 -20.65
C SER A 8 -11.11 17.25 -21.20
N HIS A 9 -10.69 18.51 -21.07
CA HIS A 9 -9.35 18.94 -21.47
C HIS A 9 -8.26 18.32 -20.60
N LEU A 10 -8.47 18.26 -19.28
CA LEU A 10 -7.55 17.61 -18.34
C LEU A 10 -7.42 16.12 -18.64
N GLN A 11 -8.53 15.40 -18.87
CA GLN A 11 -8.52 13.98 -19.23
C GLN A 11 -7.71 13.72 -20.50
N ARG A 12 -7.90 14.55 -21.54
CA ARG A 12 -7.14 14.45 -22.79
C ARG A 12 -5.64 14.69 -22.57
N THR A 13 -5.31 15.68 -21.75
CA THR A 13 -3.92 15.99 -21.39
C THR A 13 -3.26 14.81 -20.66
N VAL A 14 -3.98 14.20 -19.72
CA VAL A 14 -3.49 13.02 -18.99
C VAL A 14 -3.32 11.82 -19.92
N ALA A 15 -4.26 11.57 -20.83
CA ALA A 15 -4.15 10.51 -21.83
C ALA A 15 -2.91 10.69 -22.73
N ASP A 16 -2.66 11.91 -23.21
CA ASP A 16 -1.46 12.23 -23.99
C ASP A 16 -0.17 12.01 -23.18
N GLU A 17 -0.16 12.40 -21.89
CA GLU A 17 0.98 12.17 -21.01
C GLU A 17 1.22 10.69 -20.71
N ILE A 18 0.18 9.86 -20.66
CA ILE A 18 0.32 8.40 -20.52
C ILE A 18 1.06 7.81 -21.71
N ILE A 19 0.73 8.24 -22.92
CA ILE A 19 1.38 7.77 -24.15
C ILE A 19 2.80 8.34 -24.27
N LYS A 20 3.00 9.63 -24.00
CA LYS A 20 4.31 10.29 -24.10
C LYS A 20 5.30 9.85 -23.04
N LYS A 21 4.80 9.53 -21.84
CA LYS A 21 5.61 9.09 -20.69
C LYS A 21 5.01 7.82 -20.11
N PRO A 22 5.29 6.65 -20.70
CA PRO A 22 4.80 5.38 -20.18
C PRO A 22 5.33 5.13 -18.76
N THR A 23 4.49 4.56 -17.90
CA THR A 23 4.96 3.92 -16.66
C THR A 23 5.62 2.59 -17.03
N TYR A 24 6.95 2.55 -17.14
CA TYR A 24 7.66 1.36 -17.59
C TYR A 24 7.69 0.24 -16.54
N PHE A 25 7.66 -1.00 -17.03
CA PHE A 25 7.85 -2.23 -16.27
C PHE A 25 8.76 -3.17 -17.04
N ARG A 26 9.87 -3.57 -16.41
CA ARG A 26 10.93 -4.39 -17.01
C ARG A 26 10.78 -5.88 -16.68
N GLY A 27 9.75 -6.27 -15.94
CA GLY A 27 9.52 -7.65 -15.52
C GLY A 27 10.15 -7.93 -14.17
N SER A 28 10.99 -8.96 -14.06
CA SER A 28 11.52 -9.48 -12.79
C SER A 28 12.36 -8.52 -11.95
N GLN A 29 12.77 -7.37 -12.51
CA GLN A 29 13.52 -6.33 -11.81
C GLN A 29 12.63 -5.34 -11.05
N ASP A 30 11.35 -5.28 -11.39
CA ASP A 30 10.41 -4.30 -10.85
C ASP A 30 9.32 -5.03 -10.04
N ASP A 31 8.72 -4.33 -9.08
CA ASP A 31 7.57 -4.86 -8.33
C ASP A 31 6.29 -4.69 -9.16
N VAL A 32 5.74 -5.82 -9.63
CA VAL A 32 4.55 -5.84 -10.49
C VAL A 32 3.33 -5.20 -9.81
N HIS A 33 3.21 -5.30 -8.49
CA HIS A 33 2.06 -4.78 -7.75
C HIS A 33 2.14 -3.26 -7.64
N ASP A 34 3.30 -2.72 -7.24
CA ASP A 34 3.54 -1.28 -7.17
C ASP A 34 3.41 -0.62 -8.55
N TRP A 35 3.91 -1.28 -9.60
CA TRP A 35 3.75 -0.80 -10.97
C TRP A 35 2.27 -0.78 -11.41
N LEU A 36 1.51 -1.87 -11.17
CA LEU A 36 0.08 -1.94 -11.50
C LEU A 36 -0.73 -0.86 -10.78
N ASP A 37 -0.47 -0.62 -9.49
CA ASP A 37 -1.15 0.42 -8.71
C ASP A 37 -0.94 1.82 -9.34
N LYS A 38 0.31 2.17 -9.65
CA LYS A 38 0.65 3.45 -10.28
C LYS A 38 0.02 3.59 -11.67
N LEU A 39 -0.01 2.50 -12.44
CA LEU A 39 -0.58 2.48 -13.78
C LEU A 39 -2.10 2.65 -13.75
N GLU A 40 -2.80 1.91 -12.88
CA GLU A 40 -4.26 2.01 -12.72
C GLU A 40 -4.69 3.40 -12.25
N GLN A 41 -3.92 4.02 -11.36
CA GLN A 41 -4.19 5.40 -10.94
C GLN A 41 -4.17 6.36 -12.14
N ARG A 42 -3.18 6.23 -13.03
CA ARG A 42 -3.08 7.06 -14.24
C ARG A 42 -4.22 6.80 -15.21
N PHE A 43 -4.55 5.54 -15.48
CA PHE A 43 -5.67 5.18 -16.35
C PHE A 43 -7.01 5.67 -15.82
N THR A 44 -7.19 5.63 -14.50
CA THR A 44 -8.39 6.17 -13.83
C THR A 44 -8.51 7.68 -14.03
N MET A 45 -7.40 8.43 -13.88
CA MET A 45 -7.37 9.88 -14.14
C MET A 45 -7.69 10.24 -15.59
N ALA A 46 -7.28 9.39 -16.54
CA ALA A 46 -7.57 9.57 -17.96
C ALA A 46 -8.95 9.03 -18.39
N GLN A 47 -9.70 8.39 -17.48
CA GLN A 47 -10.95 7.68 -17.77
C GLN A 47 -10.84 6.67 -18.93
N TRP A 48 -9.75 5.92 -18.98
CA TRP A 48 -9.57 4.91 -20.01
C TRP A 48 -10.48 3.70 -19.75
N SER A 49 -11.16 3.25 -20.81
CA SER A 49 -11.87 1.97 -20.80
C SER A 49 -10.89 0.81 -20.75
N ASP A 50 -11.33 -0.36 -20.31
CA ASP A 50 -10.49 -1.54 -20.21
C ASP A 50 -9.94 -1.98 -21.58
N GLU A 51 -10.66 -1.73 -22.68
CA GLU A 51 -10.17 -1.96 -24.04
C GLU A 51 -9.00 -1.03 -24.38
N ASN A 52 -9.08 0.26 -24.02
CA ASN A 52 -8.00 1.21 -24.25
C ASN A 52 -6.77 0.86 -23.41
N LYS A 53 -6.95 0.49 -22.14
CA LYS A 53 -5.86 0.04 -21.27
C LYS A 53 -5.11 -1.13 -21.90
N LEU A 54 -5.85 -2.14 -22.40
CA LEU A 54 -5.26 -3.32 -23.02
C LEU A 54 -4.61 -3.01 -24.38
N HIS A 55 -5.21 -2.12 -25.18
CA HIS A 55 -4.66 -1.70 -26.47
C HIS A 55 -3.29 -1.03 -26.31
N TYR A 56 -3.15 -0.15 -25.31
CA TYR A 56 -1.93 0.62 -25.09
C TYR A 56 -0.93 -0.06 -24.14
N ILE A 57 -1.26 -1.19 -23.50
CA ILE A 57 -0.40 -1.77 -22.45
C ILE A 57 1.03 -2.05 -22.91
N SER A 58 1.21 -2.42 -24.18
CA SER A 58 2.53 -2.76 -24.74
C SER A 58 3.56 -1.63 -24.62
N ILE A 59 3.15 -0.35 -24.63
CA ILE A 59 4.06 0.79 -24.51
C ILE A 59 4.65 0.93 -23.10
N HIS A 60 4.01 0.30 -22.11
CA HIS A 60 4.41 0.30 -20.72
C HIS A 60 5.36 -0.85 -20.37
N LEU A 61 5.58 -1.80 -21.29
CA LEU A 61 6.36 -3.00 -21.03
C LEU A 61 7.72 -2.91 -21.71
N GLN A 62 8.77 -3.31 -20.98
CA GLN A 62 10.15 -3.36 -21.44
C GLN A 62 10.77 -4.72 -21.10
N ASP A 63 11.89 -5.03 -21.75
CA ASP A 63 12.73 -6.20 -21.45
C ASP A 63 11.93 -7.51 -21.30
N ASP A 64 11.99 -8.15 -20.13
CA ASP A 64 11.34 -9.43 -19.87
C ASP A 64 9.82 -9.33 -19.95
N ALA A 65 9.25 -8.23 -19.47
CA ALA A 65 7.81 -8.00 -19.53
C ALA A 65 7.31 -7.85 -20.96
N TYR A 66 8.06 -7.14 -21.82
CA TYR A 66 7.70 -7.01 -23.22
C TYR A 66 7.77 -8.36 -23.95
N ARG A 67 8.85 -9.12 -23.73
CA ARG A 67 9.00 -10.48 -24.29
C ARG A 67 7.85 -11.40 -23.89
N TRP A 68 7.47 -11.38 -22.61
CA TRP A 68 6.34 -12.15 -22.09
C TRP A 68 5.01 -11.74 -22.73
N TRP A 69 4.77 -10.44 -22.91
CA TRP A 69 3.54 -9.94 -23.52
C TRP A 69 3.39 -10.36 -24.98
N MET A 70 4.48 -10.34 -25.75
CA MET A 70 4.49 -10.81 -27.13
C MET A 70 4.06 -12.27 -27.27
N GLN A 71 4.32 -13.10 -26.26
CA GLN A 71 3.95 -14.52 -26.26
C GLN A 71 2.50 -14.77 -25.79
N THR A 72 1.95 -13.90 -24.95
CA THR A 72 0.67 -14.14 -24.24
C THR A 72 -0.50 -13.28 -24.74
N SER A 73 -0.22 -12.16 -25.41
CA SER A 73 -1.20 -11.17 -25.87
C SER A 73 -2.31 -11.73 -26.77
N SER A 74 -2.05 -12.81 -27.51
CA SER A 74 -3.06 -13.47 -28.35
C SER A 74 -4.20 -14.10 -27.54
N THR A 75 -3.94 -14.49 -26.29
CA THR A 75 -4.90 -15.18 -25.41
C THR A 75 -5.58 -14.26 -24.39
N ILE A 76 -4.95 -13.14 -24.05
CA ILE A 76 -5.45 -12.18 -23.06
C ILE A 76 -6.37 -11.18 -23.76
N LYS A 77 -7.66 -11.22 -23.44
CA LYS A 77 -8.71 -10.37 -24.09
C LYS A 77 -9.39 -9.38 -23.15
N ALA A 78 -9.14 -9.48 -21.85
CA ALA A 78 -9.70 -8.59 -20.84
C ALA A 78 -8.60 -8.02 -19.96
N TRP A 79 -8.80 -6.79 -19.50
CA TRP A 79 -7.86 -6.10 -18.61
C TRP A 79 -7.69 -6.84 -17.27
N SER A 80 -8.76 -7.41 -16.72
CA SER A 80 -8.69 -8.28 -15.54
C SER A 80 -7.75 -9.47 -15.77
N SER A 81 -7.92 -10.18 -16.89
CA SER A 81 -7.06 -11.31 -17.25
C SER A 81 -5.60 -10.92 -17.48
N PHE A 82 -5.35 -9.69 -17.97
CA PHE A 82 -4.00 -9.14 -18.06
C PHE A 82 -3.37 -9.00 -16.67
N LYS A 83 -4.07 -8.35 -15.72
CA LYS A 83 -3.59 -8.14 -14.35
C LYS A 83 -3.26 -9.44 -13.65
N ASP A 84 -4.10 -10.46 -13.80
CA ASP A 84 -3.86 -11.77 -13.21
C ASP A 84 -2.64 -12.45 -13.84
N SER A 85 -2.51 -12.36 -15.16
CA SER A 85 -1.44 -13.04 -15.90
C SER A 85 -0.08 -12.38 -15.67
N VAL A 86 -0.01 -11.04 -15.65
CA VAL A 86 1.25 -10.31 -15.40
C VAL A 86 1.69 -10.49 -13.94
N THR A 87 0.74 -10.47 -13.00
CA THR A 87 1.00 -10.76 -11.59
C THR A 87 1.48 -12.20 -11.41
N ARG A 88 0.92 -13.17 -12.14
CA ARG A 88 1.40 -14.56 -12.07
C ARG A 88 2.79 -14.73 -12.69
N ALA A 89 3.09 -14.02 -13.77
CA ALA A 89 4.36 -14.14 -14.48
C ALA A 89 5.52 -13.44 -13.75
N PHE A 90 5.26 -12.32 -13.09
CA PHE A 90 6.30 -11.47 -12.49
C PHE A 90 6.08 -11.18 -11.00
N GLY A 91 5.03 -11.72 -10.39
CA GLY A 91 4.84 -11.69 -8.95
C GLY A 91 5.99 -12.44 -8.30
N SER A 92 6.92 -11.69 -7.69
CA SER A 92 8.08 -12.29 -7.04
C SER A 92 7.63 -13.04 -5.81
N THR A 93 7.56 -14.37 -5.91
CA THR A 93 7.32 -15.27 -4.76
C THR A 93 8.33 -14.98 -3.65
N ARG A 94 9.58 -14.66 -4.01
CA ARG A 94 10.62 -14.30 -3.07
C ARG A 94 10.36 -12.96 -2.37
N ALA A 95 9.87 -11.94 -3.07
CA ALA A 95 9.52 -10.67 -2.43
C ALA A 95 8.32 -10.81 -1.49
N GLN A 96 7.32 -11.62 -1.89
CA GLN A 96 6.19 -11.97 -1.04
C GLN A 96 6.63 -12.77 0.20
N GLU A 97 7.51 -13.77 0.03
CA GLU A 97 8.10 -14.53 1.13
C GLU A 97 8.91 -13.64 2.09
N LEU A 98 9.73 -12.73 1.56
CA LEU A 98 10.47 -11.76 2.37
C LEU A 98 9.52 -10.81 3.11
N ALA A 99 8.47 -10.32 2.44
CA ALA A 99 7.44 -9.49 3.08
C ALA A 99 6.69 -10.28 4.15
N PHE A 100 6.44 -11.58 3.95
CA PHE A 100 5.80 -12.45 4.92
C PHE A 100 6.66 -12.67 6.16
N GLU A 101 7.95 -12.96 5.99
CA GLU A 101 8.89 -13.05 7.10
C GLU A 101 9.01 -11.72 7.84
N GLN A 102 9.07 -10.59 7.12
CA GLN A 102 9.05 -9.26 7.74
C GLN A 102 7.77 -9.05 8.55
N LEU A 103 6.59 -9.29 7.96
CA LEU A 103 5.29 -9.11 8.61
C LEU A 103 5.17 -9.95 9.89
N LYS A 104 5.63 -11.20 9.86
CA LYS A 104 5.60 -12.13 10.99
C LYS A 104 6.34 -11.61 12.21
N TRP A 105 7.48 -10.94 12.00
CA TRP A 105 8.36 -10.47 13.07
C TRP A 105 8.29 -8.96 13.32
N TYR A 106 7.54 -8.21 12.51
CA TYR A 106 7.45 -6.76 12.64
C TYR A 106 6.74 -6.37 13.94
N LYS A 107 7.41 -5.53 14.74
CA LYS A 107 6.91 -4.97 16.01
C LYS A 107 7.15 -3.47 16.02
N GLN A 108 6.24 -2.72 16.65
CA GLN A 108 6.40 -1.29 16.86
C GLN A 108 7.66 -1.04 17.70
N THR A 109 8.59 -0.26 17.17
CA THR A 109 9.79 0.13 17.90
C THR A 109 9.49 1.25 18.89
N VAL A 110 10.37 1.46 19.88
CA VAL A 110 10.20 2.47 20.93
C VAL A 110 10.06 3.89 20.36
N ASN A 111 10.76 4.17 19.25
CA ASN A 111 10.79 5.49 18.60
C ASN A 111 9.82 5.61 17.43
N GLN A 112 9.07 4.55 17.11
CA GLN A 112 8.11 4.56 16.02
C GLN A 112 6.72 4.97 16.54
N SER A 113 6.12 5.98 15.92
CA SER A 113 4.74 6.36 16.24
C SER A 113 3.78 5.26 15.84
N VAL A 114 2.61 5.19 16.48
CA VAL A 114 1.63 4.16 16.17
C VAL A 114 1.10 4.29 14.73
N THR A 115 1.04 5.51 14.20
CA THR A 115 0.68 5.75 12.79
C THR A 115 1.71 5.16 11.83
N GLN A 116 3.00 5.42 12.07
CA GLN A 116 4.07 4.85 11.23
C GLN A 116 4.08 3.32 11.30
N TYR A 117 3.85 2.76 12.48
CA TYR A 117 3.74 1.31 12.66
C TYR A 117 2.55 0.74 11.88
N TYR A 118 1.37 1.38 12.00
CA TYR A 118 0.17 1.00 11.29
C TYR A 118 0.39 0.98 9.78
N ASP A 119 0.88 2.09 9.22
CA ASP A 119 1.12 2.21 7.78
C ASP A 119 2.08 1.12 7.29
N LYS A 120 3.11 0.81 8.08
CA LYS A 120 4.08 -0.24 7.74
C LYS A 120 3.47 -1.64 7.74
N ILE A 121 2.62 -1.96 8.72
CA ILE A 121 1.91 -3.25 8.75
C ILE A 121 0.96 -3.35 7.55
N ILE A 122 0.20 -2.30 7.23
CA ILE A 122 -0.70 -2.30 6.08
C ILE A 122 0.07 -2.49 4.76
N GLU A 123 1.22 -1.81 4.61
CA GLU A 123 2.12 -2.00 3.46
C GLU A 123 2.60 -3.45 3.34
N LEU A 124 3.07 -4.05 4.44
CA LEU A 124 3.55 -5.43 4.47
C LEU A 124 2.42 -6.43 4.18
N CYS A 125 1.24 -6.25 4.78
CA CYS A 125 0.07 -7.06 4.49
C CYS A 125 -0.30 -7.03 3.00
N LYS A 126 -0.32 -5.84 2.39
CA LYS A 126 -0.60 -5.68 0.95
C LYS A 126 0.43 -6.39 0.07
N LYS A 127 1.71 -6.37 0.46
CA LYS A 127 2.78 -7.07 -0.26
C LYS A 127 2.68 -8.59 -0.15
N VAL A 128 2.27 -9.10 1.01
CA VAL A 128 2.07 -10.54 1.24
C VAL A 128 0.84 -11.03 0.49
N ASP A 129 -0.29 -10.36 0.68
CA ASP A 129 -1.56 -10.71 0.06
C ASP A 129 -2.40 -9.43 -0.09
N PRO A 130 -2.55 -8.91 -1.33
CA PRO A 130 -3.39 -7.75 -1.61
C PRO A 130 -4.86 -7.93 -1.16
N ALA A 131 -5.35 -9.17 -1.10
CA ALA A 131 -6.70 -9.50 -0.67
C ALA A 131 -6.79 -9.90 0.82
N MET A 132 -5.73 -9.66 1.60
CA MET A 132 -5.69 -10.03 3.02
C MET A 132 -6.89 -9.42 3.76
N PRO A 133 -7.68 -10.23 4.48
CA PRO A 133 -8.82 -9.73 5.25
C PRO A 133 -8.39 -8.78 6.36
N ASP A 134 -9.18 -7.73 6.61
CA ASP A 134 -8.87 -6.74 7.65
C ASP A 134 -8.83 -7.36 9.05
N SER A 135 -9.59 -8.44 9.30
CA SER A 135 -9.53 -9.20 10.55
C SER A 135 -8.15 -9.83 10.80
N LEU A 136 -7.44 -10.22 9.74
CA LEU A 136 -6.08 -10.75 9.86
C LEU A 136 -5.05 -9.61 10.01
N LYS A 137 -5.22 -8.51 9.26
CA LYS A 137 -4.39 -7.30 9.43
C LYS A 137 -4.46 -6.79 10.88
N LEU A 138 -5.65 -6.76 11.45
CA LEU A 138 -5.89 -6.37 12.84
C LEU A 138 -5.15 -7.25 13.84
N LYS A 139 -5.11 -8.58 13.63
CA LYS A 139 -4.33 -9.49 14.48
C LYS A 139 -2.84 -9.15 14.48
N TYR A 140 -2.26 -8.83 13.32
CA TYR A 140 -0.86 -8.38 13.24
C TYR A 140 -0.66 -7.05 13.99
N LEU A 141 -1.56 -6.08 13.79
CA LEU A 141 -1.50 -4.79 14.46
C LEU A 141 -1.50 -4.94 15.99
N ILE A 142 -2.46 -5.68 16.55
CA ILE A 142 -2.57 -5.92 18.00
C ILE A 142 -1.36 -6.69 18.52
N ALA A 143 -0.93 -7.74 17.82
CA ALA A 143 0.18 -8.57 18.27
C ALA A 143 1.53 -7.83 18.28
N GLY A 144 1.69 -6.80 17.44
CA GLY A 144 2.97 -6.11 17.28
C GLY A 144 3.05 -4.71 17.87
N VAL A 145 1.98 -4.19 18.46
CA VAL A 145 2.03 -2.89 19.14
C VAL A 145 2.99 -2.91 20.34
N LYS A 146 3.60 -1.76 20.65
CA LYS A 146 4.56 -1.66 21.77
C LYS A 146 3.89 -1.94 23.11
N GLU A 147 4.68 -2.47 24.05
CA GLU A 147 4.17 -2.95 25.34
C GLU A 147 3.42 -1.86 26.14
N SER A 148 3.85 -0.60 26.04
CA SER A 148 3.18 0.52 26.71
C SER A 148 1.74 0.77 26.24
N LEU A 149 1.37 0.32 25.03
CA LEU A 149 0.01 0.44 24.49
C LEU A 149 -0.78 -0.88 24.60
N LYS A 150 -0.08 -2.00 24.65
CA LYS A 150 -0.64 -3.35 24.47
C LYS A 150 -1.73 -3.71 25.48
N LEU A 151 -1.52 -3.40 26.76
CA LEU A 151 -2.49 -3.69 27.82
C LEU A 151 -3.80 -2.90 27.63
N HIS A 152 -3.70 -1.60 27.33
CA HIS A 152 -4.86 -0.77 27.08
C HIS A 152 -5.61 -1.18 25.81
N ILE A 153 -4.88 -1.55 24.74
CA ILE A 153 -5.49 -2.05 23.51
C ILE A 153 -6.23 -3.37 23.75
N ALA A 154 -5.65 -4.28 24.55
CA ALA A 154 -6.31 -5.53 24.92
C ALA A 154 -7.59 -5.30 25.75
N LEU A 155 -7.60 -4.30 26.62
CA LEU A 155 -8.81 -3.92 27.39
C LEU A 155 -9.88 -3.26 26.52
N TYR A 156 -9.49 -2.47 25.52
CA TYR A 156 -10.42 -1.84 24.58
C TYR A 156 -11.01 -2.84 23.57
N ASP A 157 -10.26 -3.88 23.21
CA ASP A 157 -10.63 -4.94 22.26
C ASP A 157 -11.16 -4.41 20.91
N PRO A 158 -10.32 -3.69 20.13
CA PRO A 158 -10.75 -3.13 18.86
C PRO A 158 -11.15 -4.22 17.89
N GLN A 159 -12.29 -4.03 17.21
CA GLN A 159 -12.83 -4.99 16.23
C GLN A 159 -12.47 -4.63 14.78
N THR A 160 -11.90 -3.45 14.55
CA THR A 160 -11.50 -2.98 13.21
C THR A 160 -10.14 -2.30 13.23
N ILE A 161 -9.51 -2.19 12.06
CA ILE A 161 -8.22 -1.51 11.90
C ILE A 161 -8.32 0.00 12.20
N GLU A 162 -9.47 0.62 11.93
CA GLU A 162 -9.75 2.02 12.20
C GLU A 162 -9.94 2.28 13.70
N THR A 163 -10.68 1.41 14.40
CA THR A 163 -10.89 1.52 15.85
C THR A 163 -9.58 1.30 16.61
N PHE A 164 -8.76 0.34 16.17
CA PHE A 164 -7.39 0.16 16.65
C PHE A 164 -6.57 1.45 16.50
N LEU A 165 -6.49 2.00 15.29
CA LEU A 165 -5.64 3.17 15.01
C LEU A 165 -6.10 4.41 15.78
N SER A 166 -7.41 4.65 15.82
CA SER A 166 -7.99 5.80 16.54
C SER A 166 -7.69 5.75 18.04
N TYR A 167 -7.92 4.59 18.66
CA TYR A 167 -7.68 4.42 20.10
C TYR A 167 -6.18 4.47 20.43
N ALA A 168 -5.35 3.78 19.65
CA ALA A 168 -3.92 3.71 19.92
C ALA A 168 -3.22 5.07 19.74
N ARG A 169 -3.68 5.92 18.81
CA ARG A 169 -3.22 7.31 18.68
C ARG A 169 -3.53 8.14 19.93
N LYS A 170 -4.80 8.13 20.37
CA LYS A 170 -5.21 8.85 21.58
C LYS A 170 -4.41 8.41 22.81
N LEU A 171 -4.14 7.11 22.91
CA LEU A 171 -3.35 6.55 23.99
C LEU A 171 -1.88 6.97 23.92
N GLU A 172 -1.27 6.94 22.73
CA GLU A 172 0.10 7.41 22.50
C GLU A 172 0.26 8.88 22.87
N ASP A 173 -0.68 9.72 22.47
CA ASP A 173 -0.72 11.14 22.83
C ASP A 173 -0.84 11.31 24.35
N THR A 174 -1.81 10.63 24.98
CA THR A 174 -2.04 10.72 26.43
C THR A 174 -0.80 10.33 27.25
N LEU A 175 -0.15 9.22 26.88
CA LEU A 175 1.07 8.76 27.55
C LEU A 175 2.26 9.68 27.33
N SER A 176 2.31 10.38 26.19
CA SER A 176 3.35 11.38 25.93
C SER A 176 3.25 12.58 26.87
N PHE A 177 2.03 13.03 27.19
CA PHE A 177 1.79 14.09 28.18
C PHE A 177 2.19 13.65 29.59
N THR A 178 1.75 12.47 30.03
CA THR A 178 2.06 11.98 31.39
C THR A 178 3.56 11.78 31.61
N LYS A 179 4.29 11.31 30.58
CA LYS A 179 5.74 11.15 30.65
C LYS A 179 6.45 12.51 30.74
N THR A 180 5.94 13.51 30.05
CA THR A 180 6.47 14.89 30.08
C THR A 180 6.22 15.52 31.45
N ASP A 181 5.01 15.38 31.99
CA ASP A 181 4.65 15.88 33.32
C ASP A 181 5.50 15.23 34.43
N TYR A 182 5.74 13.92 34.33
CA TYR A 182 6.61 13.21 35.28
C TYR A 182 8.06 13.74 35.25
N ILE A 183 8.64 13.94 34.06
CA ILE A 183 10.01 14.46 33.92
C ILE A 183 10.11 15.90 34.45
N MET A 184 9.11 16.74 34.17
CA MET A 184 9.08 18.12 34.66
C MET A 184 8.93 18.20 36.19
N ASN A 185 8.08 17.36 36.77
CA ASN A 185 7.88 17.30 38.22
C ASN A 185 9.15 16.80 38.95
N GLN A 186 9.83 15.80 38.40
CA GLN A 186 11.07 15.28 38.99
C GLN A 186 12.23 16.31 38.94
N TYR A 187 12.28 17.14 37.90
CA TYR A 187 13.25 18.24 37.80
C TYR A 187 12.97 19.34 38.84
N ASN A 188 11.70 19.68 39.09
CA ASN A 188 11.31 20.71 40.05
C ASN A 188 11.51 20.29 41.52
N GLU A 189 11.49 18.99 41.84
CA GLU A 189 11.79 18.47 43.18
C GLU A 189 13.30 18.35 43.48
N SER A 190 14.16 18.53 42.47
CA SER A 190 15.62 18.39 42.58
C SER A 190 16.35 19.73 42.72
N ILE A 191 15.62 20.84 42.82
CA ILE A 191 16.11 22.23 42.99
C ILE A 191 15.68 22.72 44.37
#